data_AF-A0A8U0U080-F1
#
_entry.id   AF-A0A8U0U080-F1
#
_cell.length_a   1.000
_cell.length_b   1.000
_cell.length_c   1.000
_cell.angle_alpha   90.00
_cell.angle_beta   90.00
_cell.angle_gamma   90.00
#
_symmetry.space_group_name_H-M   'P 1'
#
loop_
_entity.id
_entity.type
_entity.pdbx_description
1 polymer ?
#
loop_
_entity_poly.entity_id
_entity_poly.type
_entity_poly.pdbx_seq_one_letter_code
_entity_poly.pdbx_strand_id
1 'polypeptide(L)'
;MSITLLTVFLVEAIICTISGEQLYIKVGKDLVLMPDKSTVPDSITSILWKHGKNKAAEWDKDFGLDIYGAFKERTTLDQNTGELRISGLKKSDSGVYSVEFNSKLLDRTYTLSVIKSVPKPTITSSCNANLTSCILTCEGDTTDAEPVTYSWKMGEGAWEFLDKQRNVSKNGTGKSTNSYKYSCKMNNSAGEGEVSEPVELVLGSDGWLTKARLFGISVFVLAIAGVLLFIIGHRAKTGVWFFEKESMPWKGEFWKHQREVGPTTDTSNGVSASTEEALARKNYHKDDSVNNSVL
;
A
#
# COMPACT_ATOMS: atom_id res chain seq x y z
N MET A 1 31.20 -31.13 -7.08
CA MET A 1 30.35 -30.10 -7.72
C MET A 1 28.95 -30.68 -7.83
N SER A 2 28.03 -30.15 -7.03
CA SER A 2 26.72 -30.77 -6.77
C SER A 2 25.79 -30.67 -7.98
N ILE A 3 25.02 -31.72 -8.24
CA ILE A 3 23.95 -31.78 -9.26
C ILE A 3 22.90 -30.66 -9.04
N THR A 4 22.83 -30.14 -7.81
CA THR A 4 22.00 -28.98 -7.45
C THR A 4 22.50 -27.65 -8.02
N LEU A 5 23.79 -27.47 -8.31
CA LEU A 5 24.27 -26.27 -9.00
C LEU A 5 23.95 -26.31 -10.50
N LEU A 6 24.03 -27.49 -11.13
CA LEU A 6 23.71 -27.67 -12.56
C LEU A 6 22.24 -27.41 -12.88
N THR A 7 21.34 -27.71 -11.95
CA THR A 7 19.90 -27.42 -12.09
C THR A 7 19.58 -25.95 -11.87
N VAL A 8 20.32 -25.24 -11.01
CA VAL A 8 20.18 -23.78 -10.86
C VAL A 8 20.68 -23.04 -12.12
N PHE A 9 21.74 -23.52 -12.77
CA PHE A 9 22.21 -22.93 -14.05
C PHE A 9 21.31 -23.23 -15.26
N LEU A 10 20.44 -24.26 -15.20
CA LEU A 10 19.44 -24.52 -16.25
C LEU A 10 18.15 -23.71 -16.08
N VAL A 11 17.88 -23.18 -14.88
CA VAL A 11 16.69 -22.35 -14.62
C VAL A 11 16.92 -20.87 -14.96
N GLU A 12 18.18 -20.43 -15.13
CA GLU A 12 18.50 -19.08 -15.64
C GLU A 12 18.65 -19.00 -17.18
N ALA A 13 18.34 -20.07 -17.92
CA ALA A 13 18.42 -20.10 -19.38
C ALA A 13 17.05 -20.26 -20.08
N ILE A 14 15.95 -19.83 -19.43
CA ILE A 14 14.65 -19.63 -20.08
C ILE A 14 14.18 -18.19 -19.88
N ILE A 15 15.03 -17.23 -20.24
CA ILE A 15 14.48 -16.07 -20.93
C ILE A 15 14.43 -16.52 -22.38
N CYS A 16 13.27 -17.03 -22.79
CA CYS A 16 12.95 -17.10 -24.21
C CYS A 16 13.16 -15.69 -24.74
N THR A 17 14.27 -15.45 -25.42
CA THR A 17 14.52 -14.24 -26.18
C THR A 17 13.47 -14.22 -27.27
N ILE A 18 12.31 -13.64 -26.96
CA ILE A 18 11.37 -13.22 -27.98
C ILE A 18 12.18 -12.19 -28.78
N SER A 19 12.65 -12.58 -29.96
CA SER A 19 13.27 -11.69 -30.94
C SER A 19 12.18 -10.77 -31.48
N GLY A 20 11.74 -9.85 -30.63
CA GLY A 20 10.60 -8.99 -30.85
C GLY A 20 10.91 -7.59 -30.36
N GLU A 21 10.75 -6.61 -31.25
CA GLU A 21 10.91 -5.21 -30.89
C GLU A 21 9.61 -4.71 -30.24
N GLN A 22 9.68 -4.27 -28.99
CA GLN A 22 8.54 -3.70 -28.28
C GLN A 22 8.47 -2.19 -28.54
N LEU A 23 7.35 -1.73 -29.10
CA LEU A 23 7.11 -0.34 -29.44
C LEU A 23 5.92 0.21 -28.65
N TYR A 24 6.08 1.42 -28.11
CA TYR A 24 5.02 2.16 -27.45
C TYR A 24 4.85 3.50 -28.15
N ILE A 25 3.69 3.70 -28.78
CA ILE A 25 3.45 4.89 -29.60
C ILE A 25 2.13 5.53 -29.20
N LYS A 26 2.11 6.87 -29.14
CA LYS A 26 0.91 7.62 -28.79
C LYS A 26 -0.20 7.41 -29.83
N VAL A 27 -1.44 7.28 -29.37
CA VAL A 27 -2.65 7.34 -30.22
C VAL A 27 -2.59 8.55 -31.16
N GLY A 28 -2.96 8.33 -32.43
CA GLY A 28 -3.01 9.35 -33.48
C GLY A 28 -1.66 9.70 -34.09
N LYS A 29 -0.54 9.15 -33.61
CA LYS A 29 0.77 9.25 -34.28
C LYS A 29 0.92 8.20 -35.37
N ASP A 30 1.99 8.33 -36.14
CA ASP A 30 2.31 7.40 -37.22
C ASP A 30 3.29 6.32 -36.72
N LEU A 31 3.08 5.11 -37.22
CA LEU A 31 3.98 3.97 -37.06
C LEU A 31 4.91 3.89 -38.27
N VAL A 32 6.17 3.55 -38.02
CA VAL A 32 7.12 3.11 -39.05
C VAL A 32 7.74 1.81 -38.57
N LEU A 33 7.51 0.73 -39.30
CA LEU A 33 8.18 -0.56 -39.09
C LEU A 33 9.18 -0.76 -40.22
N MET A 34 10.45 -0.83 -39.87
CA MET A 34 11.55 -0.94 -40.82
C MET A 34 12.31 -2.25 -40.58
N PRO A 35 12.17 -3.25 -41.47
CA PRO A 35 12.98 -4.46 -41.44
C PRO A 35 14.47 -4.14 -41.46
N ASP A 36 15.27 -4.94 -40.75
CA ASP A 36 16.73 -4.80 -40.79
C ASP A 36 17.21 -5.08 -42.22
N LYS A 37 18.03 -4.17 -42.77
CA LYS A 37 18.57 -4.28 -44.12
C LYS A 37 19.28 -5.61 -44.38
N SER A 38 19.91 -6.21 -43.36
CA SER A 38 20.57 -7.52 -43.48
C SER A 38 19.61 -8.70 -43.69
N THR A 39 18.33 -8.49 -43.39
CA THR A 39 17.27 -9.52 -43.48
C THR A 39 16.41 -9.38 -44.72
N VAL A 40 16.50 -8.24 -45.41
CA VAL A 40 15.81 -7.97 -46.67
C VAL A 40 16.59 -8.64 -47.80
N PRO A 41 15.96 -9.46 -48.66
CA PRO A 41 16.65 -10.10 -49.77
C PRO A 41 17.02 -9.09 -50.87
N ASP A 42 18.09 -9.37 -51.62
CA ASP A 42 18.55 -8.50 -52.72
C ASP A 42 17.50 -8.31 -53.83
N SER A 43 16.63 -9.31 -54.03
CA SER A 43 15.54 -9.26 -54.99
C SER A 43 14.23 -9.63 -54.28
N ILE A 44 13.32 -8.66 -54.23
CA ILE A 44 12.00 -8.82 -53.63
C ILE A 44 11.00 -9.09 -54.76
N THR A 45 10.32 -10.23 -54.70
CA THR A 45 9.21 -10.60 -55.58
C THR A 45 7.87 -10.53 -54.87
N SER A 46 7.85 -10.67 -53.55
CA SER A 46 6.64 -10.46 -52.74
C SER A 46 6.96 -10.01 -51.31
N ILE A 47 6.03 -9.26 -50.72
CA ILE A 47 6.07 -8.80 -49.33
C ILE A 47 4.69 -9.02 -48.71
N LEU A 48 4.63 -9.61 -47.53
CA LEU A 48 3.38 -9.75 -46.78
C LEU A 48 3.56 -9.30 -45.33
N TRP A 49 2.89 -8.21 -44.97
CA TRP A 49 2.75 -7.78 -43.59
C TRP A 49 1.49 -8.35 -42.96
N LYS A 50 1.64 -8.91 -41.77
CA LYS A 50 0.54 -9.43 -40.95
C LYS A 50 0.41 -8.64 -39.66
N HIS A 51 -0.83 -8.42 -39.23
CA HIS A 51 -1.19 -7.98 -37.88
C HIS A 51 -1.86 -9.16 -37.17
N GLY A 52 -1.11 -9.79 -36.26
CA GLY A 52 -1.46 -11.09 -35.71
C GLY A 52 -1.61 -12.14 -36.82
N LYS A 53 -2.82 -12.68 -36.96
CA LYS A 53 -3.13 -13.69 -38.00
C LYS A 53 -3.71 -13.09 -39.28
N ASN A 54 -4.00 -11.79 -39.30
CA ASN A 54 -4.67 -11.13 -40.40
C ASN A 54 -3.65 -10.44 -41.31
N LYS A 55 -3.92 -10.42 -42.62
CA LYS A 55 -3.13 -9.62 -43.55
C LYS A 55 -3.35 -8.13 -43.28
N ALA A 56 -2.29 -7.35 -43.28
CA ALA A 56 -2.34 -5.89 -43.18
C ALA A 56 -2.06 -5.23 -44.53
N ALA A 57 -0.98 -5.67 -45.20
CA ALA A 57 -0.58 -5.24 -46.53
C ALA A 57 0.12 -6.39 -47.26
N GLU A 58 -0.10 -6.51 -48.56
CA GLU A 58 0.54 -7.51 -49.41
C GLU A 58 0.95 -6.85 -50.72
N TRP A 59 2.17 -7.12 -51.14
CA TRP A 59 2.65 -6.74 -52.45
C TRP A 59 3.21 -7.95 -53.15
N ASP A 60 2.87 -8.09 -54.43
CA ASP A 60 3.48 -9.05 -55.33
C ASP A 60 3.87 -8.35 -56.62
N LYS A 61 5.01 -8.76 -57.20
CA LYS A 61 5.53 -8.16 -58.43
C LYS A 61 4.56 -8.24 -59.61
N ASP A 62 3.77 -9.31 -59.69
CA ASP A 62 2.86 -9.56 -60.81
C ASP A 62 1.45 -9.01 -60.55
N PHE A 63 1.04 -8.89 -59.27
CA PHE A 63 -0.33 -8.49 -58.89
C PHE A 63 -0.44 -7.08 -58.31
N GLY A 64 0.66 -6.45 -57.89
CA GLY A 64 0.67 -5.11 -57.29
C GLY A 64 0.46 -5.12 -55.78
N LEU A 65 0.05 -3.96 -55.23
CA LEU A 65 -0.11 -3.71 -53.79
C LEU A 65 -1.58 -3.75 -53.38
N ASP A 66 -1.88 -4.55 -52.36
CA ASP A 66 -3.17 -4.61 -51.68
C ASP A 66 -3.04 -4.28 -50.19
N ILE A 67 -3.94 -3.43 -49.69
CA ILE A 67 -4.04 -3.07 -48.27
C ILE A 67 -5.39 -3.57 -47.73
N TYR A 68 -5.37 -4.16 -46.53
CA TYR A 68 -6.51 -4.92 -46.01
C TYR A 68 -7.17 -4.26 -44.78
N GLY A 69 -8.47 -4.53 -44.64
CA GLY A 69 -9.25 -4.22 -43.44
C GLY A 69 -9.14 -2.77 -42.97
N ALA A 70 -8.87 -2.58 -41.68
CA ALA A 70 -8.77 -1.27 -41.03
C ALA A 70 -7.56 -0.44 -41.47
N PHE A 71 -6.61 -1.03 -42.19
CA PHE A 71 -5.37 -0.38 -42.64
C PHE A 71 -5.52 0.36 -43.99
N LYS A 72 -6.63 0.13 -44.71
CA LYS A 72 -6.93 0.83 -45.96
C LYS A 72 -6.85 2.35 -45.76
N GLU A 73 -6.32 3.03 -46.77
CA GLU A 73 -6.14 4.49 -46.83
C GLU A 73 -5.16 5.10 -45.81
N ARG A 74 -4.67 4.30 -44.84
CA ARG A 74 -3.73 4.77 -43.80
C ARG A 74 -2.34 4.17 -43.92
N THR A 75 -2.18 3.14 -44.74
CA THR A 75 -0.94 2.35 -44.80
C THR A 75 -0.23 2.50 -46.13
N THR A 76 1.09 2.66 -46.07
CA THR A 76 1.99 2.59 -47.23
C THR A 76 3.03 1.50 -47.03
N LEU A 77 3.42 0.85 -48.11
CA LEU A 77 4.46 -0.18 -48.12
C LEU A 77 5.52 0.18 -49.15
N ASP A 78 6.77 0.33 -48.71
CA ASP A 78 7.91 0.50 -49.60
C ASP A 78 8.35 -0.87 -50.14
N GLN A 79 8.33 -1.03 -51.46
CA GLN A 79 8.57 -2.31 -52.13
C GLN A 79 10.05 -2.69 -52.22
N ASN A 80 10.95 -1.75 -51.96
CA ASN A 80 12.40 -1.97 -52.02
C ASN A 80 12.98 -2.37 -50.66
N THR A 81 12.36 -1.88 -49.59
CA THR A 81 12.85 -2.06 -48.20
C THR A 81 11.91 -2.90 -47.35
N GLY A 82 10.65 -3.03 -47.75
CA GLY A 82 9.59 -3.62 -46.95
C GLY A 82 9.13 -2.75 -45.78
N GLU A 83 9.51 -1.46 -45.75
CA GLU A 83 9.06 -0.52 -44.73
C GLU A 83 7.53 -0.36 -44.76
N LEU A 84 6.89 -0.62 -43.63
CA LEU A 84 5.45 -0.39 -43.44
C LEU A 84 5.24 0.89 -42.63
N ARG A 85 4.47 1.83 -43.19
CA ARG A 85 4.00 3.00 -42.45
C ARG A 85 2.51 2.92 -42.24
N ILE A 86 2.03 3.23 -41.04
CA ILE A 86 0.60 3.30 -40.71
C ILE A 86 0.34 4.65 -40.08
N SER A 87 -0.49 5.48 -40.68
CA SER A 87 -0.84 6.79 -40.15
C SER A 87 -2.03 6.74 -39.19
N GLY A 88 -2.03 7.69 -38.25
CA GLY A 88 -3.15 7.90 -37.33
C GLY A 88 -3.50 6.66 -36.51
N LEU A 89 -2.52 6.14 -35.76
CA LEU A 89 -2.65 4.92 -34.96
C LEU A 89 -3.87 4.93 -34.04
N LYS A 90 -4.62 3.85 -34.08
CA LYS A 90 -5.77 3.59 -33.19
C LYS A 90 -5.39 2.54 -32.15
N LYS A 91 -6.13 2.49 -31.05
CA LYS A 91 -5.92 1.47 -30.02
C LYS A 91 -5.99 0.03 -30.54
N SER A 92 -6.92 -0.21 -31.47
CA SER A 92 -7.08 -1.49 -32.17
C SER A 92 -5.89 -1.88 -33.05
N ASP A 93 -5.02 -0.94 -33.41
CA ASP A 93 -3.82 -1.21 -34.21
C ASP A 93 -2.70 -1.82 -33.35
N SER A 94 -2.87 -1.88 -32.02
CA SER A 94 -1.94 -2.59 -31.13
C SER A 94 -1.91 -4.09 -31.45
N GLY A 95 -0.75 -4.73 -31.28
CA GLY A 95 -0.58 -6.15 -31.52
C GLY A 95 0.77 -6.47 -32.15
N VAL A 96 0.93 -7.72 -32.53
CA VAL A 96 2.17 -8.21 -33.14
C VAL A 96 2.10 -8.04 -34.64
N TYR A 97 3.13 -7.43 -35.21
CA TYR A 97 3.35 -7.30 -36.64
C TYR A 97 4.52 -8.18 -37.06
N SER A 98 4.35 -8.85 -38.19
CA SER A 98 5.38 -9.70 -38.81
C SER A 98 5.41 -9.47 -40.30
N VAL A 99 6.57 -9.65 -40.90
CA VAL A 99 6.78 -9.49 -42.34
C VAL A 99 7.31 -10.79 -42.95
N GLU A 100 6.82 -11.10 -44.14
CA GLU A 100 7.34 -12.17 -44.99
C GLU A 100 7.89 -11.56 -46.27
N PHE A 101 9.08 -11.96 -46.68
CA PHE A 101 9.67 -11.62 -47.98
C PHE A 101 9.77 -12.88 -48.83
N ASN A 102 9.25 -12.86 -50.05
CA ASN A 102 9.30 -13.98 -50.98
C ASN A 102 8.79 -15.29 -50.33
N SER A 103 7.68 -15.20 -49.58
CA SER A 103 7.08 -16.28 -48.79
C SER A 103 7.95 -16.85 -47.65
N LYS A 104 9.02 -16.16 -47.26
CA LYS A 104 9.85 -16.49 -46.10
C LYS A 104 9.56 -15.53 -44.96
N LEU A 105 9.15 -16.09 -43.82
CA LEU A 105 8.90 -15.33 -42.61
C LEU A 105 10.19 -14.81 -42.01
N LEU A 106 10.19 -13.54 -41.64
CA LEU A 106 11.26 -12.95 -40.86
C LEU A 106 11.11 -13.36 -39.39
N ASP A 107 12.19 -13.87 -38.78
CA ASP A 107 12.19 -14.29 -37.37
C ASP A 107 11.93 -13.13 -36.38
N ARG A 108 12.13 -11.88 -36.82
CA ARG A 108 11.88 -10.68 -36.03
C ARG A 108 10.42 -10.23 -36.17
N THR A 109 9.80 -9.98 -35.02
CA THR A 109 8.45 -9.41 -34.94
C THR A 109 8.48 -8.02 -34.29
N TYR A 110 7.42 -7.25 -34.48
CA TYR A 110 7.24 -5.93 -33.86
C TYR A 110 5.98 -5.95 -33.02
N THR A 111 6.11 -5.81 -31.70
CA THR A 111 4.97 -5.75 -30.79
C THR A 111 4.63 -4.30 -30.52
N LEU A 112 3.54 -3.82 -31.12
CA LEU A 112 3.07 -2.46 -30.95
C LEU A 112 2.04 -2.37 -29.81
N SER A 113 2.28 -1.45 -28.89
CA SER A 113 1.32 -0.97 -27.91
C SER A 113 0.99 0.49 -28.21
N VAL A 114 -0.21 0.75 -28.74
CA VAL A 114 -0.69 2.11 -28.94
C VAL A 114 -1.23 2.62 -27.61
N ILE A 115 -0.72 3.74 -27.09
CA ILE A 115 -0.98 4.23 -25.73
C ILE A 115 -1.45 5.68 -25.70
N LYS A 116 -2.18 6.08 -24.66
CA LYS A 116 -2.55 7.47 -24.38
C LYS A 116 -1.44 8.13 -23.55
N SER A 117 -1.38 9.46 -23.55
CA SER A 117 -0.57 10.18 -22.57
C SER A 117 -1.15 9.98 -21.17
N VAL A 118 -0.28 10.01 -20.16
CA VAL A 118 -0.71 9.97 -18.76
C VAL A 118 -1.64 11.16 -18.44
N PRO A 119 -2.63 10.99 -17.54
CA PRO A 119 -3.43 12.10 -17.06
C PRO A 119 -2.63 12.96 -16.08
N LYS A 120 -3.13 14.17 -15.80
CA LYS A 120 -2.64 14.96 -14.67
C LYS A 120 -2.94 14.23 -13.35
N PRO A 121 -1.92 13.84 -12.55
CA PRO A 121 -2.15 13.08 -11.35
C PRO A 121 -2.69 13.94 -10.20
N THR A 122 -3.28 13.27 -9.22
CA THR A 122 -3.70 13.81 -7.92
C THR A 122 -3.04 13.02 -6.80
N ILE A 123 -2.81 13.64 -5.65
CA ILE A 123 -2.24 12.93 -4.50
C ILE A 123 -3.36 12.70 -3.48
N THR A 124 -3.54 11.44 -3.08
CA THR A 124 -4.37 11.06 -1.93
C THR A 124 -3.47 10.65 -0.77
N SER A 125 -3.96 10.79 0.46
CA SER A 125 -3.23 10.43 1.67
C SER A 125 -4.04 9.48 2.54
N SER A 126 -3.36 8.50 3.10
CA SER A 126 -3.90 7.61 4.13
C SER A 126 -2.96 7.64 5.33
N CYS A 127 -3.43 8.17 6.45
CA CYS A 127 -2.62 8.39 7.64
C CYS A 127 -3.11 7.55 8.82
N ASN A 128 -2.19 7.23 9.75
CA ASN A 128 -2.58 6.66 11.03
C ASN A 128 -3.29 7.71 11.92
N ALA A 129 -4.01 7.25 12.95
CA ALA A 129 -4.82 8.11 13.83
C ALA A 129 -4.03 9.26 14.49
N ASN A 130 -2.74 9.05 14.76
CA ASN A 130 -1.88 10.04 15.41
C ASN A 130 -1.11 10.94 14.42
N LEU A 131 -1.37 10.83 13.11
CA LEU A 131 -0.67 11.55 12.04
C LEU A 131 0.85 11.46 12.14
N THR A 132 1.37 10.33 12.61
CA THR A 132 2.82 10.07 12.71
C THR A 132 3.36 9.38 11.46
N SER A 133 2.50 8.69 10.71
CA SER A 133 2.85 8.08 9.43
C SER A 133 1.66 8.15 8.46
N CYS A 134 1.98 8.50 7.22
CA CYS A 134 1.05 8.59 6.11
C CYS A 134 1.63 7.90 4.88
N ILE A 135 0.75 7.29 4.09
CA ILE A 135 1.04 6.78 2.76
C ILE A 135 0.40 7.76 1.78
N LEU A 136 1.22 8.40 0.96
CA LEU A 136 0.77 9.22 -0.15
C LEU A 136 0.66 8.33 -1.39
N THR A 137 -0.46 8.42 -2.10
CA THR A 137 -0.68 7.67 -3.34
C THR A 137 -0.88 8.65 -4.48
N CYS A 138 -0.17 8.42 -5.59
CA CYS A 138 -0.30 9.20 -6.80
C CYS A 138 -1.39 8.59 -7.68
N GLU A 139 -2.55 9.21 -7.67
CA GLU A 139 -3.76 8.73 -8.34
C GLU A 139 -3.98 9.39 -9.70
N GLY A 140 -4.46 8.58 -10.63
CA GLY A 140 -4.79 8.96 -12.00
C GLY A 140 -5.28 7.73 -12.75
N ASP A 141 -6.23 7.92 -13.67
CA ASP A 141 -6.70 6.84 -14.52
C ASP A 141 -5.65 6.51 -15.59
N THR A 142 -4.89 5.43 -15.36
CA THR A 142 -3.86 4.96 -16.28
C THR A 142 -4.39 3.99 -17.33
N THR A 143 -5.71 3.83 -17.43
CA THR A 143 -6.33 3.05 -18.50
C THR A 143 -5.77 3.53 -19.84
N ASP A 144 -5.31 2.60 -20.67
CA ASP A 144 -4.71 2.88 -21.96
C ASP A 144 -3.36 3.64 -21.97
N ALA A 145 -2.78 4.00 -20.83
CA ALA A 145 -1.54 4.78 -20.73
C ALA A 145 -0.32 3.96 -20.26
N GLU A 146 -0.50 2.68 -19.94
CA GLU A 146 0.57 1.79 -19.46
C GLU A 146 1.67 1.52 -20.52
N PRO A 147 2.94 1.34 -20.11
CA PRO A 147 3.45 1.34 -18.74
C PRO A 147 3.68 2.76 -18.20
N VAL A 148 3.21 3.01 -16.99
CA VAL A 148 3.40 4.29 -16.28
C VAL A 148 4.52 4.19 -15.24
N THR A 149 5.34 5.23 -15.16
CA THR A 149 6.36 5.40 -14.13
C THR A 149 6.04 6.60 -13.25
N TYR A 150 6.50 6.56 -11.99
CA TYR A 150 6.18 7.58 -10.99
C TYR A 150 7.46 8.20 -10.43
N SER A 151 7.37 9.48 -10.10
CA SER A 151 8.42 10.16 -9.37
C SER A 151 7.82 11.17 -8.41
N TRP A 152 8.51 11.43 -7.31
CA TRP A 152 8.03 12.27 -6.22
C TRP A 152 9.03 13.37 -5.91
N LYS A 153 8.50 14.55 -5.57
CA LYS A 153 9.28 15.70 -5.12
C LYS A 153 8.76 16.15 -3.76
N MET A 154 9.69 16.42 -2.84
CA MET A 154 9.40 16.95 -1.51
C MET A 154 9.98 18.36 -1.37
N GLY A 155 9.11 19.35 -1.16
CA GLY A 155 9.46 20.77 -1.11
C GLY A 155 10.19 21.21 -2.38
N GLU A 156 11.36 21.82 -2.22
CA GLU A 156 12.24 22.22 -3.32
C GLU A 156 13.31 21.16 -3.65
N GLY A 157 13.23 19.97 -3.07
CA GLY A 157 14.18 18.88 -3.29
C GLY A 157 14.17 18.32 -4.72
N ALA A 158 15.03 17.32 -4.95
CA ALA A 158 15.11 16.62 -6.22
C ALA A 158 13.89 15.68 -6.44
N TRP A 159 13.68 15.30 -7.70
CA TRP A 159 12.73 14.24 -8.05
C TRP A 159 13.35 12.88 -7.73
N GLU A 160 12.60 12.04 -7.02
CA GLU A 160 12.97 10.69 -6.64
C GLU A 160 12.07 9.69 -7.37
N PHE A 161 12.66 8.73 -8.08
CA PHE A 161 11.93 7.63 -8.70
C PHE A 161 11.46 6.65 -7.64
N LEU A 162 10.15 6.46 -7.53
CA LEU A 162 9.51 5.54 -6.60
C LEU A 162 8.29 4.92 -7.31
N ASP A 163 7.61 4.02 -6.62
CA ASP A 163 6.35 3.47 -7.10
C ASP A 163 5.19 4.49 -6.99
N LYS A 164 3.99 4.03 -7.30
CA LYS A 164 2.73 4.78 -7.16
C LYS A 164 2.53 5.35 -5.74
N GLN A 165 3.19 4.77 -4.73
CA GLN A 165 3.05 5.16 -3.33
C GLN A 165 4.37 5.67 -2.73
N ARG A 166 4.26 6.64 -1.83
CA ARG A 166 5.35 7.15 -1.00
C ARG A 166 4.96 7.09 0.48
N ASN A 167 5.81 6.46 1.28
CA ASN A 167 5.68 6.47 2.73
C ASN A 167 6.31 7.72 3.32
N VAL A 168 5.59 8.36 4.24
CA VAL A 168 6.06 9.52 4.98
C VAL A 168 5.87 9.26 6.48
N SER A 169 6.90 9.53 7.26
CA SER A 169 6.86 9.40 8.71
C SER A 169 7.46 10.62 9.39
N LYS A 170 6.99 10.94 10.59
CA LYS A 170 7.54 12.03 11.39
C LYS A 170 9.01 11.76 11.70
N ASN A 171 9.89 12.72 11.38
CA ASN A 171 11.29 12.62 11.77
C ASN A 171 11.45 12.89 13.27
N GLY A 172 12.28 12.12 13.97
CA GLY A 172 12.45 12.16 15.43
C GLY A 172 13.14 13.41 15.97
N THR A 173 13.58 14.31 15.10
CA THR A 173 14.15 15.61 15.47
C THR A 173 13.03 16.55 15.89
N GLY A 174 12.94 16.85 17.18
CA GLY A 174 11.87 17.61 17.85
C GLY A 174 11.73 19.09 17.45
N LYS A 175 11.77 19.44 16.16
CA LYS A 175 11.25 20.71 15.65
C LYS A 175 9.81 20.50 15.21
N SER A 176 8.92 21.22 15.90
CA SER A 176 7.48 21.28 15.63
C SER A 176 7.21 21.78 14.21
N THR A 177 6.31 21.08 13.51
CA THR A 177 5.67 21.44 12.22
C THR A 177 6.63 21.70 11.05
N ASN A 178 7.25 20.64 10.51
CA ASN A 178 7.66 20.69 9.10
C ASN A 178 6.44 20.33 8.25
N SER A 179 5.74 21.35 7.74
CA SER A 179 4.82 21.15 6.64
C SER A 179 5.65 20.99 5.36
N TYR A 180 5.58 19.81 4.75
CA TYR A 180 6.25 19.56 3.48
C TYR A 180 5.21 19.53 2.37
N LYS A 181 5.53 20.20 1.25
CA LYS A 181 4.74 20.10 0.02
C LYS A 181 5.23 18.89 -0.77
N TYR A 182 4.32 18.01 -1.16
CA TYR A 182 4.61 16.85 -1.98
C TYR A 182 4.00 17.03 -3.37
N SER A 183 4.78 16.75 -4.39
CA SER A 183 4.31 16.66 -5.78
C SER A 183 4.64 15.28 -6.32
N CYS A 184 3.75 14.73 -7.13
CA CYS A 184 3.98 13.50 -7.88
C CYS A 184 4.00 13.82 -9.37
N LYS A 185 4.83 13.11 -10.13
CA LYS A 185 4.84 13.13 -11.59
C LYS A 185 4.62 11.72 -12.12
N MET A 186 3.64 11.57 -13.01
CA MET A 186 3.45 10.37 -13.83
C MET A 186 4.15 10.56 -15.17
N ASN A 187 4.75 9.50 -15.72
CA ASN A 187 5.43 9.56 -17.00
C ASN A 187 5.22 8.27 -17.81
N ASN A 188 5.09 8.40 -19.13
CA ASN A 188 5.09 7.28 -20.07
C ASN A 188 5.74 7.68 -21.39
N SER A 189 5.90 6.73 -22.32
CA SER A 189 6.52 6.96 -23.63
C SER A 189 5.65 7.75 -24.62
N ALA A 190 4.40 8.06 -24.27
CA ALA A 190 3.48 8.74 -25.17
C ALA A 190 3.65 10.27 -25.18
N GLY A 191 4.51 10.84 -24.34
CA GLY A 191 4.75 12.29 -24.32
C GLY A 191 5.52 12.74 -23.09
N GLU A 192 5.45 14.05 -22.81
CA GLU A 192 5.98 14.60 -21.56
C GLU A 192 5.11 14.15 -20.38
N GLY A 193 5.75 13.81 -19.26
CA GLY A 193 5.06 13.40 -18.06
C GLY A 193 4.32 14.55 -17.36
N GLU A 194 3.21 14.22 -16.71
CA GLU A 194 2.30 15.16 -16.06
C GLU A 194 2.54 15.23 -14.55
N VAL A 195 2.39 16.42 -13.98
CA VAL A 195 2.70 16.72 -12.56
C VAL A 195 1.45 17.11 -11.78
N SER A 196 1.31 16.59 -10.57
CA SER A 196 0.20 16.91 -9.67
C SER A 196 0.32 18.33 -9.11
N GLU A 197 -0.80 18.89 -8.65
CA GLU A 197 -0.74 20.01 -7.73
C GLU A 197 0.01 19.61 -6.43
N PRO A 198 0.78 20.51 -5.83
CA PRO A 198 1.49 20.22 -4.59
C PRO A 198 0.52 20.08 -3.41
N VAL A 199 0.64 19.00 -2.65
CA VAL A 199 -0.15 18.75 -1.43
C VAL A 199 0.71 19.02 -0.20
N GLU A 200 0.24 19.89 0.67
CA GLU A 200 0.87 20.16 1.95
C GLU A 200 0.46 19.12 2.99
N LEU A 201 1.44 18.44 3.60
CA LEU A 201 1.20 17.44 4.65
C LEU A 201 1.82 17.91 5.96
N VAL A 202 1.00 17.97 7.01
CA VAL A 202 1.42 18.31 8.38
C VAL A 202 1.38 17.05 9.23
N LEU A 203 2.55 16.60 9.70
CA LEU A 203 2.67 15.44 10.58
C LEU A 203 2.75 15.87 12.04
N GLY A 204 1.79 15.41 12.85
CA GLY A 204 1.78 15.60 14.29
C GLY A 204 0.41 15.45 14.92
N SER A 205 0.37 14.85 16.11
CA SER A 205 -0.69 15.12 17.05
C SER A 205 -0.34 16.39 17.81
N ASP A 206 -1.27 17.33 17.86
CA ASP A 206 -1.19 18.46 18.77
C ASP A 206 -1.03 17.86 20.17
N GLY A 207 0.10 18.10 20.82
CA GLY A 207 0.34 17.70 22.22
C GLY A 207 -0.59 18.40 23.21
N TRP A 208 -1.73 18.92 22.76
CA TRP A 208 -2.75 19.56 23.57
C TRP A 208 -3.33 18.59 24.59
N LEU A 209 -3.64 17.35 24.20
CA LEU A 209 -4.19 16.35 25.11
C LEU A 209 -3.17 15.88 26.16
N THR A 210 -1.88 15.82 25.81
CA THR A 210 -0.82 15.42 26.76
C THR A 210 -0.46 16.56 27.72
N LYS A 211 -0.44 17.82 27.25
CA LYS A 211 -0.28 18.99 28.12
C LYS A 211 -1.47 19.17 29.06
N ALA A 212 -2.70 19.11 28.57
CA ALA A 212 -3.90 19.25 29.40
C ALA A 212 -3.96 18.18 30.50
N ARG A 213 -3.56 16.94 30.21
CA ARG A 213 -3.47 15.87 31.21
C ARG A 213 -2.41 16.15 32.28
N LEU A 214 -1.24 16.68 31.90
CA LEU A 214 -0.18 17.06 32.85
C LEU A 214 -0.58 18.27 33.71
N PHE A 215 -1.23 19.28 33.13
CA PHE A 215 -1.76 20.41 33.89
C PHE A 215 -2.86 19.98 34.86
N GLY A 216 -3.78 19.10 34.43
CA GLY A 216 -4.83 18.55 35.29
C GLY A 216 -4.27 17.75 36.47
N ILE A 217 -3.28 16.89 36.23
CA ILE A 217 -2.61 16.12 37.30
C ILE A 217 -1.84 17.06 38.25
N SER A 218 -1.13 18.05 37.73
CA SER A 218 -0.37 19.01 38.54
C SER A 218 -1.26 19.81 39.49
N VAL A 219 -2.37 20.35 38.98
CA VAL A 219 -3.35 21.10 39.79
C VAL A 219 -3.97 20.21 40.87
N PHE A 220 -4.30 18.95 40.53
CA PHE A 220 -4.86 18.00 41.49
C PHE A 220 -3.87 17.65 42.62
N VAL A 221 -2.61 17.41 42.28
CA VAL A 221 -1.55 17.14 43.28
C VAL A 221 -1.32 18.33 44.20
N LEU A 222 -1.27 19.56 43.65
CA LEU A 222 -1.12 20.78 44.45
C LEU A 222 -2.31 21.01 45.39
N ALA A 223 -3.54 20.73 44.92
CA ALA A 223 -4.73 20.83 45.76
C ALA A 223 -4.69 19.83 46.93
N ILE A 224 -4.31 18.57 46.68
CA ILE A 224 -4.14 17.57 47.75
C ILE A 224 -3.07 17.99 48.75
N ALA A 225 -1.91 18.47 48.28
CA ALA A 225 -0.83 18.93 49.15
C ALA A 225 -1.28 20.09 50.05
N GLY A 226 -2.03 21.05 49.50
CA GLY A 226 -2.61 22.17 50.26
C GLY A 226 -3.57 21.70 51.36
N VAL A 227 -4.45 20.74 51.06
CA VAL A 227 -5.37 20.15 52.06
C VAL A 227 -4.59 19.43 53.15
N LEU A 228 -3.57 18.64 52.81
CA LEU A 228 -2.74 17.94 53.80
C LEU A 228 -2.00 18.91 54.72
N LEU A 229 -1.42 19.97 54.17
CA LEU A 229 -0.76 21.02 54.97
C LEU A 229 -1.74 21.75 55.88
N PHE A 230 -2.95 22.03 55.41
CA PHE A 230 -4.00 22.62 56.24
C PHE A 230 -4.39 21.69 57.39
N ILE A 231 -4.56 20.38 57.14
CA ILE A 231 -4.86 19.39 58.18
C ILE A 231 -3.71 19.31 59.19
N ILE A 232 -2.46 19.25 58.73
CA ILE A 232 -1.28 19.18 59.60
C ILE A 232 -1.14 20.47 60.43
N GLY A 233 -1.30 21.64 59.82
CA GLY A 233 -1.27 22.93 60.52
C GLY A 233 -2.40 23.08 61.55
N HIS A 234 -3.61 22.62 61.20
CA HIS A 234 -4.74 22.59 62.13
C HIS A 234 -4.47 21.63 63.30
N ARG A 235 -3.91 20.45 63.05
CA ARG A 235 -3.51 19.49 64.10
C ARG A 235 -2.40 20.03 64.99
N ALA A 236 -1.42 20.74 64.43
CA ALA A 236 -0.36 21.40 65.20
C ALA A 236 -0.91 22.55 66.08
N LYS A 237 -1.91 23.30 65.59
CA LYS A 237 -2.54 24.40 66.33
C LYS A 237 -3.54 23.95 67.40
N THR A 238 -4.23 22.82 67.17
CA THR A 238 -5.19 22.24 68.13
C THR A 238 -4.53 21.39 69.20
N GLY A 239 -3.21 21.21 69.16
CA GLY A 239 -2.44 20.56 70.24
C GLY A 239 -2.64 19.05 70.36
N VAL A 240 -3.31 18.40 69.41
CA VAL A 240 -3.53 16.94 69.43
C VAL A 240 -2.35 16.24 68.77
N TRP A 241 -1.22 16.20 69.46
CA TRP A 241 -0.14 15.26 69.18
C TRP A 241 -0.47 13.93 69.86
N PHE A 242 -0.74 12.90 69.07
CA PHE A 242 -0.98 11.56 69.57
C PHE A 242 0.36 10.93 70.00
N PHE A 243 0.76 11.20 71.24
CA PHE A 243 1.57 10.32 72.07
C PHE A 243 1.10 10.48 73.53
N GLU A 244 -0.15 10.10 73.78
CA GLU A 244 -0.63 9.80 75.13
C GLU A 244 0.07 8.51 75.56
N LYS A 245 1.18 8.64 76.30
CA LYS A 245 1.66 7.57 77.18
C LYS A 245 0.65 7.47 78.33
N GLU A 246 -0.40 6.69 78.15
CA GLU A 246 -1.11 6.17 79.31
C GLU A 246 -0.21 5.11 79.96
N SER A 247 0.41 5.52 81.06
CA SER A 247 0.87 4.62 82.10
C SER A 247 -0.27 3.70 82.51
N MET A 248 -0.27 2.45 82.05
CA MET A 248 -1.22 1.43 82.47
C MET A 248 -1.04 1.13 83.97
N PRO A 249 -2.01 1.43 84.86
CA PRO A 249 -1.91 1.18 86.28
C PRO A 249 -2.69 -0.10 86.63
N TRP A 250 -2.26 -1.24 86.09
CA TRP A 250 -2.80 -2.53 86.54
C TRP A 250 -1.71 -3.60 86.58
N LYS A 251 -1.44 -4.05 87.81
CA LYS A 251 -0.99 -5.40 88.20
C LYS A 251 0.45 -5.81 87.88
N GLY A 252 1.37 -5.36 88.74
CA GLY A 252 2.24 -6.33 89.40
C GLY A 252 1.41 -7.23 90.32
N GLU A 253 1.81 -8.49 90.48
CA GLU A 253 1.20 -9.52 91.35
C GLU A 253 -0.03 -10.29 90.81
N PHE A 254 0.08 -10.97 89.67
CA PHE A 254 -0.87 -12.06 89.33
C PHE A 254 -0.24 -13.36 88.80
N TRP A 255 1.06 -13.39 88.47
CA TRP A 255 1.73 -14.63 88.03
C TRP A 255 2.23 -15.49 89.21
N LYS A 256 1.34 -15.78 90.16
CA LYS A 256 1.53 -16.86 91.14
C LYS A 256 0.43 -17.88 90.93
N HIS A 257 0.84 -19.08 90.49
CA HIS A 257 0.07 -20.35 90.45
C HIS A 257 -1.02 -20.36 89.37
N GLN A 258 -1.29 -21.42 88.61
CA GLN A 258 -0.86 -22.82 88.51
C GLN A 258 -1.26 -23.26 87.09
N ARG A 259 -0.37 -23.95 86.37
CA ARG A 259 -0.55 -25.33 85.89
C ARG A 259 -1.96 -25.73 85.38
N GLU A 260 -1.91 -26.26 84.16
CA GLU A 260 -2.51 -27.53 83.74
C GLU A 260 -3.88 -27.56 83.04
N VAL A 261 -3.87 -28.42 81.99
CA VAL A 261 -4.93 -29.15 81.29
C VAL A 261 -5.77 -28.44 80.22
N GLY A 262 -5.66 -28.92 78.96
CA GLY A 262 -6.70 -28.78 77.92
C GLY A 262 -7.82 -29.81 78.10
N PRO A 263 -8.40 -30.40 77.05
CA PRO A 263 -8.93 -29.85 75.80
C PRO A 263 -10.46 -30.12 75.65
N THR A 264 -10.99 -29.86 74.45
CA THR A 264 -12.23 -30.41 73.81
C THR A 264 -13.62 -29.86 74.14
N THR A 265 -14.36 -29.58 73.03
CA THR A 265 -15.80 -29.85 72.73
C THR A 265 -16.85 -29.17 73.63
N ASP A 266 -18.04 -28.75 73.19
CA ASP A 266 -18.82 -28.86 71.97
C ASP A 266 -20.05 -27.95 72.14
N THR A 267 -20.65 -27.54 71.00
CA THR A 267 -22.12 -27.45 70.77
C THR A 267 -23.02 -26.59 71.68
N SER A 268 -23.68 -25.57 71.08
CA SER A 268 -25.11 -25.62 70.69
C SER A 268 -25.56 -24.20 70.28
N ASN A 269 -26.00 -24.04 69.03
CA ASN A 269 -27.40 -23.94 68.57
C ASN A 269 -28.06 -22.65 69.06
N GLY A 270 -28.61 -21.77 68.24
CA GLY A 270 -29.22 -21.85 66.92
C GLY A 270 -30.13 -20.61 66.87
N VAL A 271 -30.41 -20.02 65.72
CA VAL A 271 -31.63 -20.21 64.91
C VAL A 271 -31.43 -19.20 63.78
N SER A 272 -31.10 -19.66 62.57
CA SER A 272 -31.99 -19.79 61.38
C SER A 272 -32.76 -18.51 61.06
N ALA A 273 -32.79 -18.01 59.83
CA ALA A 273 -33.15 -18.69 58.59
C ALA A 273 -32.58 -17.84 57.43
N SER A 274 -31.83 -18.43 56.49
CA SER A 274 -32.31 -19.01 55.21
C SER A 274 -33.04 -17.97 54.33
N THR A 275 -32.79 -17.87 53.03
CA THR A 275 -32.54 -18.97 52.11
C THR A 275 -31.67 -18.51 50.94
N GLU A 276 -30.61 -19.28 50.74
CA GLU A 276 -29.74 -19.35 49.58
C GLU A 276 -30.38 -20.27 48.51
N GLU A 277 -29.66 -20.42 47.40
CA GLU A 277 -29.72 -21.51 46.42
C GLU A 277 -30.50 -21.22 45.14
N ALA A 278 -29.86 -20.99 43.99
CA ALA A 278 -28.78 -21.70 43.29
C ALA A 278 -29.27 -22.74 42.29
N LEU A 279 -28.53 -22.77 41.18
CA LEU A 279 -28.26 -23.92 40.32
C LEU A 279 -29.43 -24.49 39.50
N ALA A 280 -29.34 -24.35 38.18
CA ALA A 280 -28.66 -25.35 37.33
C ALA A 280 -29.17 -25.30 35.88
N ARG A 281 -28.21 -25.29 34.95
CA ARG A 281 -28.16 -26.07 33.70
C ARG A 281 -29.49 -26.55 33.07
N LYS A 282 -29.72 -26.19 31.81
CA LYS A 282 -29.50 -27.07 30.63
C LYS A 282 -30.13 -26.47 29.36
N ASN A 283 -29.31 -26.49 28.30
CA ASN A 283 -29.61 -26.95 26.94
C ASN A 283 -30.63 -26.21 26.04
N TYR A 284 -30.19 -26.15 24.77
CA TYR A 284 -30.98 -26.30 23.54
C TYR A 284 -31.64 -25.02 22.98
N HIS A 285 -31.04 -24.42 21.93
CA HIS A 285 -31.44 -24.78 20.57
C HIS A 285 -30.41 -24.30 19.53
N LYS A 286 -30.06 -25.26 18.68
CA LYS A 286 -29.34 -25.15 17.41
C LYS A 286 -30.38 -25.39 16.31
N ASP A 287 -30.18 -24.73 15.18
CA ASP A 287 -30.82 -24.93 13.86
C ASP A 287 -32.35 -24.66 13.84
N ASP A 288 -33.00 -24.15 12.79
CA ASP A 288 -32.78 -24.41 11.38
C ASP A 288 -33.59 -23.44 10.49
N SER A 289 -33.31 -23.53 9.19
CA SER A 289 -34.11 -23.19 8.00
C SER A 289 -33.71 -21.91 7.25
N VAL A 290 -33.06 -21.94 6.08
CA VAL A 290 -33.11 -22.77 4.85
C VAL A 290 -33.82 -22.02 3.71
N ASN A 291 -33.05 -21.87 2.63
CA ASN A 291 -33.36 -21.85 1.20
C ASN A 291 -34.58 -21.06 0.68
N ASN A 292 -34.32 -20.28 -0.38
CA ASN A 292 -34.57 -20.85 -1.71
C ASN A 292 -33.73 -20.19 -2.81
N SER A 293 -32.93 -21.02 -3.45
CA SER A 293 -32.63 -20.96 -4.87
C SER A 293 -33.92 -21.09 -5.70
N VAL A 294 -33.92 -20.51 -6.90
CA VAL A 294 -34.45 -21.09 -8.17
C VAL A 294 -34.35 -20.01 -9.27
N LEU A 295 -33.85 -20.49 -10.43
CA LEU A 295 -33.69 -19.87 -11.76
C LEU A 295 -32.42 -19.05 -12.03
#